data_AF-A0A8H5GNW9-F1
#
_entry.id   AF-A0A8H5GNW9-F1
#
_cell.length_a   1.000
_cell.length_b   1.000
_cell.length_c   1.000
_cell.angle_alpha   90.00
_cell.angle_beta   90.00
_cell.angle_gamma   90.00
#
_symmetry.space_group_name_H-M   'P 1'
#
loop_
_entity.id
_entity.type
_entity.pdbx_description
1 polymer ?
#
loop_
_entity_poly.entity_id
_entity_poly.type
_entity_poly.pdbx_seq_one_letter_code
_entity_poly.pdbx_strand_id
1 'polypeptide(L)'
;MLGDDEDVFDSVTWDSPADPSYQVHQTPSSGPGFRQSTVGTSEAGPHDPKWEGYLITSVKDPVKELAETKDAYVSYLVSAKTNLPIFSTPNPSARRRFQDFVFLRDHLVKDFPACVVPVLPGKHRLEYITGDRFSPEFMERRRLDLHRFLQRISRHPTLQRSTLVRAFFESTEWHVHMHQHVAHPPGPEPSSGLVDNITDTLLNAFSRVRKPDERFLDMREAVDKYEEGLTLSERLWVRSRNRTSDGDPESGEDLTADYHDLAVAVQGLGFLESGITDPLNHFSNTLLEFSALLRHTTQTTTDPFLTHLHSLLTYSHANRAVLRLRDQKQLDFEELSDYLSGVTNERDRLAAVVSGHAGSTGLGLGAYLRDRVDAIRGADDDRSRVEKMRKLDIKIKELQDAVTTAHETSDAFSEETLREQTIFQYAKEAEMKEMLGNLADGQIEFYKASMEEFARILPLIQRIRVDV
;
A
#
# COMPACT_ATOMS: atom_id res chain seq x y z
N MET A 1 -30.08 -48.48 -40.28
CA MET A 1 -30.96 -47.34 -39.96
C MET A 1 -30.53 -46.75 -38.63
N LEU A 2 -29.55 -45.85 -38.69
CA LEU A 2 -29.10 -44.83 -37.72
C LEU A 2 -28.09 -44.05 -38.59
N GLY A 3 -28.30 -42.82 -39.06
CA GLY A 3 -28.98 -41.66 -38.49
C GLY A 3 -27.92 -40.55 -38.52
N ASP A 4 -27.79 -39.89 -39.67
CA ASP A 4 -26.92 -38.74 -39.88
C ASP A 4 -27.47 -37.54 -39.11
N ASP A 5 -26.67 -36.95 -38.23
CA ASP A 5 -26.91 -35.60 -37.69
C ASP A 5 -25.63 -34.79 -37.96
N GLU A 6 -25.70 -33.98 -39.02
CA GLU A 6 -24.72 -32.92 -39.33
C GLU A 6 -24.90 -31.75 -38.36
N ASP A 7 -23.82 -31.38 -37.68
CA ASP A 7 -23.74 -30.17 -36.86
C ASP A 7 -23.83 -28.91 -37.73
N VAL A 8 -24.92 -28.17 -37.55
CA VAL A 8 -25.17 -26.84 -38.12
C VAL A 8 -24.35 -25.80 -37.35
N PHE A 9 -23.24 -25.35 -37.92
CA PHE A 9 -22.55 -24.13 -37.48
C PHE A 9 -23.27 -22.91 -38.07
N ASP A 10 -24.05 -22.21 -37.24
CA ASP A 10 -24.63 -20.91 -37.59
C ASP A 10 -23.51 -19.88 -37.79
N SER A 11 -23.47 -19.31 -39.00
CA SER A 11 -22.59 -18.24 -39.42
C SER A 11 -22.93 -16.92 -38.74
N VAL A 12 -22.08 -16.44 -37.84
CA VAL A 12 -22.15 -15.06 -37.31
C VAL A 12 -21.61 -14.09 -38.37
N THR A 13 -22.50 -13.27 -38.91
CA THR A 13 -22.16 -12.15 -39.80
C THR A 13 -21.81 -10.91 -38.97
N TRP A 14 -20.62 -10.37 -39.17
CA TRP A 14 -20.19 -9.11 -38.55
C TRP A 14 -20.59 -7.94 -39.45
N ASP A 15 -21.73 -7.31 -39.17
CA ASP A 15 -22.08 -6.03 -39.78
C ASP A 15 -21.23 -4.91 -39.18
N SER A 16 -20.40 -4.28 -40.02
CA SER A 16 -19.66 -3.05 -39.67
C SER A 16 -20.54 -1.83 -39.95
N PRO A 17 -20.87 -0.97 -38.97
CA PRO A 17 -21.50 0.30 -39.25
C PRO A 17 -20.46 1.32 -39.75
N ALA A 18 -20.78 1.96 -40.88
CA ALA A 18 -20.00 3.04 -41.46
C ALA A 18 -19.91 4.28 -40.53
N ASP A 19 -18.76 4.93 -40.63
CA ASP A 19 -18.26 6.09 -39.89
C ASP A 19 -19.14 7.35 -39.98
N PRO A 20 -19.42 8.04 -38.85
CA PRO A 20 -19.71 9.46 -38.86
C PRO A 20 -18.56 10.25 -38.22
N SER A 21 -17.81 10.95 -39.08
CA SER A 21 -16.90 12.08 -38.81
C SER A 21 -16.84 12.57 -37.35
N TYR A 22 -15.77 12.21 -36.64
CA TYR A 22 -15.46 12.75 -35.32
C TYR A 22 -15.06 14.23 -35.41
N GLN A 23 -15.92 15.12 -34.91
CA GLN A 23 -15.53 16.47 -34.51
C GLN A 23 -14.64 16.37 -33.26
N VAL A 24 -13.43 16.92 -33.35
CA VAL A 24 -12.47 17.00 -32.23
C VAL A 24 -12.98 18.00 -31.20
N HIS A 25 -13.72 17.51 -30.20
CA HIS A 25 -13.86 18.23 -28.94
C HIS A 25 -12.60 17.96 -28.10
N GLN A 26 -11.78 19.01 -27.90
CA GLN A 26 -10.68 18.99 -26.94
C GLN A 26 -11.26 18.87 -25.53
N THR A 27 -11.24 17.66 -24.97
CA THR A 27 -11.40 17.44 -23.54
C THR A 27 -10.10 17.81 -22.82
N PRO A 28 -10.16 18.54 -21.69
CA PRO A 28 -8.97 18.77 -20.88
C PRO A 28 -8.47 17.41 -20.35
N SER A 29 -7.15 17.19 -20.45
CA SER A 29 -6.51 15.91 -20.16
C SER A 29 -6.76 15.41 -18.74
N SER A 30 -7.73 14.52 -18.55
CA SER A 30 -7.79 13.66 -17.37
C SER A 30 -6.77 12.54 -17.56
N GLY A 31 -5.62 12.64 -16.89
CA GLY A 31 -4.67 11.54 -16.80
C GLY A 31 -5.25 10.34 -16.02
N PRO A 32 -4.51 9.23 -15.90
CA PRO A 32 -5.00 8.01 -15.29
C PRO A 32 -5.31 8.23 -13.79
N GLY A 33 -6.59 8.18 -13.42
CA GLY A 33 -7.04 8.12 -12.03
C GLY A 33 -7.42 9.44 -11.36
N PHE A 34 -7.51 10.56 -12.09
CA PHE A 34 -7.87 11.85 -11.48
C PHE A 34 -9.37 12.12 -11.51
N ARG A 35 -9.98 12.22 -10.33
CA ARG A 35 -11.29 12.86 -10.16
C ARG A 35 -11.05 14.28 -9.63
N GLN A 36 -11.34 15.29 -10.45
CA GLN A 36 -11.57 16.62 -9.92
C GLN A 36 -13.01 16.63 -9.37
N SER A 37 -13.21 17.04 -8.12
CA SER A 37 -14.55 17.05 -7.49
C SER A 37 -15.54 18.02 -8.16
N THR A 38 -15.17 18.64 -9.28
CA THR A 38 -16.00 19.55 -10.08
C THR A 38 -16.91 18.84 -11.09
N VAL A 39 -16.81 17.52 -11.24
CA VAL A 39 -17.69 16.75 -12.16
C VAL A 39 -18.91 16.18 -11.43
N GLY A 40 -19.90 17.04 -11.18
CA GLY A 40 -21.32 16.68 -11.26
C GLY A 40 -21.91 15.53 -10.43
N THR A 41 -21.37 15.16 -9.27
CA THR A 41 -22.07 14.27 -8.33
C THR A 41 -22.80 15.08 -7.27
N SER A 42 -24.10 15.33 -7.49
CA SER A 42 -25.02 16.03 -6.60
C SER A 42 -25.41 15.26 -5.32
N GLU A 43 -24.69 14.20 -4.95
CA GLU A 43 -24.93 13.38 -3.75
C GLU A 43 -23.60 12.97 -3.08
N ALA A 44 -22.66 13.91 -2.91
CA ALA A 44 -21.48 13.63 -2.08
C ALA A 44 -21.87 13.70 -0.60
N GLY A 45 -21.72 12.59 0.13
CA GLY A 45 -21.90 12.56 1.58
C GLY A 45 -20.92 13.49 2.30
N PRO A 46 -21.18 13.88 3.56
CA PRO A 46 -20.30 14.75 4.34
C PRO A 46 -18.85 14.23 4.46
N HIS A 47 -18.69 12.90 4.33
CA HIS A 47 -17.43 12.19 4.50
C HIS A 47 -16.75 11.82 3.17
N ASP A 48 -17.29 12.19 2.02
CA ASP A 48 -16.67 11.83 0.74
C ASP A 48 -15.39 12.64 0.49
N PRO A 49 -14.29 11.99 0.07
CA PRO A 49 -13.04 12.65 -0.18
C PRO A 49 -13.15 13.66 -1.34
N LYS A 50 -12.56 14.85 -1.15
CA LYS A 50 -12.57 15.92 -2.14
C LYS A 50 -11.17 16.23 -2.65
N TRP A 51 -11.03 16.30 -3.96
CA TRP A 51 -9.80 16.69 -4.64
C TRP A 51 -9.95 18.11 -5.20
N GLU A 52 -9.17 19.04 -4.65
CA GLU A 52 -9.13 20.45 -5.06
C GLU A 52 -8.25 20.69 -6.29
N GLY A 53 -7.51 19.68 -6.73
CA GLY A 53 -6.60 19.75 -7.86
C GLY A 53 -5.91 18.42 -8.11
N TYR A 54 -4.90 18.45 -8.97
CA TYR A 54 -4.08 17.30 -9.33
C TYR A 54 -2.60 17.55 -9.03
N LEU A 55 -1.90 16.47 -8.69
CA LEU A 55 -0.45 16.40 -8.65
C LEU A 55 -0.04 15.18 -9.49
N ILE A 56 0.60 15.39 -10.63
CA ILE A 56 1.09 14.31 -11.52
C ILE A 56 2.60 14.24 -11.34
N THR A 57 3.10 13.18 -10.72
CA THR A 57 4.51 13.05 -10.36
C THR A 57 5.26 12.14 -11.32
N SER A 58 6.56 12.38 -11.49
CA SER A 58 7.48 11.54 -12.24
C SER A 58 8.83 11.44 -11.54
N VAL A 59 9.44 10.26 -11.57
CA VAL A 59 10.82 10.03 -11.08
C VAL A 59 11.62 9.50 -12.26
N LYS A 60 12.69 10.20 -12.65
CA LYS A 60 13.50 9.92 -13.84
C LYS A 60 14.99 10.04 -13.53
N ASP A 61 15.80 9.70 -14.52
CA ASP A 61 17.22 10.03 -14.62
C ASP A 61 18.03 9.70 -13.35
N PRO A 62 18.16 8.40 -13.00
CA PRO A 62 19.05 7.99 -11.93
C PRO A 62 20.50 8.38 -12.28
N VAL A 63 21.16 9.14 -11.41
CA VAL A 63 22.55 9.58 -11.58
C VAL A 63 23.35 9.21 -10.35
N LYS A 64 24.54 8.64 -10.56
CA LYS A 64 25.54 8.43 -9.52
C LYS A 64 26.25 9.75 -9.23
N GLU A 65 25.92 10.34 -8.10
CA GLU A 65 26.57 11.55 -7.58
C GLU A 65 27.85 11.18 -6.84
N LEU A 66 28.83 12.11 -6.86
CA LEU A 66 30.10 11.99 -6.13
C LEU A 66 30.86 10.68 -6.42
N ALA A 67 30.84 10.23 -7.68
CA ALA A 67 31.24 8.89 -8.10
C ALA A 67 32.68 8.48 -7.70
N GLU A 68 33.57 9.46 -7.52
CA GLU A 68 34.98 9.27 -7.15
C GLU A 68 35.24 9.27 -5.63
N THR A 69 34.19 9.46 -4.82
CA THR A 69 34.31 9.58 -3.36
C THR A 69 33.67 8.39 -2.64
N LYS A 70 34.07 8.18 -1.38
CA LYS A 70 33.42 7.18 -0.50
C LYS A 70 31.95 7.51 -0.22
N ASP A 71 31.55 8.76 -0.42
CA ASP A 71 30.20 9.26 -0.18
C ASP A 71 29.29 9.17 -1.41
N ALA A 72 29.67 8.39 -2.43
CA ALA A 72 28.87 8.19 -3.63
C ALA A 72 27.44 7.70 -3.31
N TYR A 73 26.46 8.34 -3.93
CA TYR A 73 25.04 8.02 -3.80
C TYR A 73 24.30 8.17 -5.13
N VAL A 74 23.10 7.61 -5.24
CA VAL A 74 22.25 7.76 -6.42
C VAL A 74 21.18 8.81 -6.15
N SER A 75 21.10 9.81 -7.02
CA SER A 75 20.06 10.84 -7.03
C SER A 75 19.09 10.58 -8.19
N TYR A 76 17.83 10.98 -8.00
CA TYR A 76 16.75 10.86 -8.98
C TYR A 76 16.17 12.23 -9.26
N LEU A 77 15.83 12.51 -10.52
CA LEU A 77 15.06 13.69 -10.88
C LEU A 77 13.60 13.46 -10.52
N VAL A 78 13.12 14.13 -9.48
CA VAL A 78 11.70 14.19 -9.14
C VAL A 78 11.09 15.41 -9.81
N SER A 79 9.99 15.22 -10.52
CA SER A 79 9.26 16.29 -11.17
C SER A 79 7.78 16.10 -10.98
N ALA A 80 7.03 17.20 -11.00
CA ALA A 80 5.58 17.14 -11.01
C ALA A 80 4.97 18.13 -11.99
N LYS A 81 3.71 17.86 -12.36
CA LYS A 81 2.80 18.81 -13.01
C LYS A 81 1.59 18.97 -12.09
N THR A 82 1.24 20.19 -11.71
CA THR A 82 0.19 20.45 -10.73
C THR A 82 -0.56 21.75 -10.99
N ASN A 83 -1.79 21.82 -10.49
CA ASN A 83 -2.59 23.04 -10.37
C ASN A 83 -2.92 23.38 -8.90
N LEU A 84 -2.29 22.69 -7.95
CA LEU A 84 -2.54 22.91 -6.53
C LEU A 84 -1.93 24.25 -6.10
N PRO A 85 -2.69 25.12 -5.41
CA PRO A 85 -2.27 26.47 -5.07
C PRO A 85 -1.15 26.52 -4.03
N ILE A 86 -0.89 25.41 -3.34
CA ILE A 86 0.22 25.33 -2.39
C ILE A 86 1.57 25.40 -3.12
N PHE A 87 1.67 24.94 -4.37
CA PHE A 87 2.90 24.98 -5.16
C PHE A 87 3.11 26.37 -5.77
N SER A 88 4.36 26.82 -5.73
CA SER A 88 4.84 28.08 -6.28
C SER A 88 4.91 28.06 -7.82
N THR A 89 5.07 26.87 -8.41
CA THR A 89 5.17 26.66 -9.86
C THR A 89 4.31 25.46 -10.28
N PRO A 90 3.68 25.49 -11.47
CA PRO A 90 2.92 24.34 -11.96
C PRO A 90 3.80 23.13 -12.30
N ASN A 91 5.11 23.34 -12.51
CA ASN A 91 6.04 22.30 -12.96
C ASN A 91 7.27 22.23 -12.04
N PRO A 92 7.13 21.89 -10.75
CA PRO A 92 8.26 21.83 -9.83
C PRO A 92 9.14 20.61 -10.14
N SER A 93 10.45 20.76 -9.92
CA SER A 93 11.41 19.67 -10.07
C SER A 93 12.60 19.85 -9.16
N ALA A 94 13.09 18.75 -8.61
CA ALA A 94 14.29 18.72 -7.78
C ALA A 94 15.03 17.38 -7.93
N ARG A 95 16.30 17.32 -7.52
CA ARG A 95 17.01 16.03 -7.36
C ARG A 95 16.91 15.56 -5.90
N ARG A 96 16.61 14.28 -5.72
CA ARG A 96 16.45 13.63 -4.41
C ARG A 96 17.15 12.29 -4.37
N ARG A 97 17.83 11.98 -3.27
CA ARG A 97 18.42 10.65 -3.03
C ARG A 97 17.43 9.76 -2.29
N PHE A 98 17.66 8.44 -2.29
CA PHE A 98 16.77 7.47 -1.62
C PHE A 98 16.47 7.82 -0.15
N GLN A 99 17.47 8.30 0.61
CA GLN A 99 17.27 8.68 2.02
C GLN A 99 16.31 9.87 2.21
N ASP A 100 16.20 10.75 1.21
CA ASP A 100 15.25 11.86 1.25
C ASP A 100 13.81 11.35 1.15
N PHE A 101 13.58 10.29 0.35
CA PHE A 101 12.29 9.62 0.28
C PHE A 101 11.96 8.90 1.59
N VAL A 102 12.94 8.27 2.23
CA VAL A 102 12.76 7.65 3.55
C VAL A 102 12.32 8.69 4.57
N PHE A 103 13.01 9.83 4.62
CA PHE A 103 12.61 10.94 5.48
C PHE A 103 11.19 11.42 5.19
N LEU A 104 10.85 11.65 3.90
CA LEU A 104 9.51 12.06 3.49
C LEU A 104 8.45 11.08 3.99
N ARG A 105 8.63 9.78 3.75
CA ARG A 105 7.71 8.73 4.20
C ARG A 105 7.54 8.76 5.72
N ASP A 106 8.64 8.72 6.45
CA ASP A 106 8.61 8.56 7.91
C ASP A 106 7.95 9.74 8.61
N HIS A 107 8.09 10.95 8.06
CA HIS A 107 7.43 12.14 8.59
C HIS A 107 5.98 12.24 8.13
N LEU A 108 5.63 11.81 6.92
CA LEU A 108 4.21 11.72 6.53
C LEU A 108 3.42 10.74 7.41
N VAL A 109 4.02 9.61 7.82
CA VAL A 109 3.39 8.66 8.75
C VAL A 109 3.16 9.28 10.14
N LYS A 110 4.08 10.14 10.61
CA LYS A 110 3.97 10.82 11.90
C LYS A 110 2.96 11.96 11.85
N ASP A 111 3.01 12.77 10.80
CA ASP A 111 2.19 13.96 10.62
C ASP A 111 0.73 13.59 10.30
N PHE A 112 0.50 12.44 9.65
CA PHE A 112 -0.81 11.96 9.22
C PHE A 112 -1.03 10.49 9.61
N PRO A 113 -1.16 10.17 10.92
CA PRO A 113 -1.20 8.78 11.41
C PRO A 113 -2.44 7.99 10.97
N ALA A 114 -3.51 8.68 10.58
CA ALA A 114 -4.72 8.07 10.05
C ALA A 114 -4.70 7.87 8.53
N CYS A 115 -3.67 8.35 7.82
CA CYS A 115 -3.53 8.20 6.36
C CYS A 115 -2.70 6.96 6.00
N VAL A 116 -3.06 6.27 4.91
CA VAL A 116 -2.31 5.13 4.39
C VAL A 116 -1.14 5.63 3.55
N VAL A 117 0.00 5.82 4.21
CA VAL A 117 1.25 6.21 3.54
C VAL A 117 1.93 4.97 2.92
N PRO A 118 2.24 4.98 1.62
CA PRO A 118 2.88 3.85 0.94
C PRO A 118 4.26 3.51 1.52
N VAL A 119 4.56 2.22 1.62
CA VAL A 119 5.86 1.74 2.11
C VAL A 119 6.90 1.81 0.99
N LEU A 120 8.12 2.24 1.31
CA LEU A 120 9.25 2.18 0.38
C LEU A 120 9.81 0.76 0.34
N PRO A 121 10.29 0.27 -0.83
CA PRO A 121 10.99 -1.01 -0.89
C PRO A 121 12.21 -0.99 0.04
N GLY A 122 12.37 -2.04 0.86
CA GLY A 122 13.44 -2.10 1.85
C GLY A 122 14.84 -2.08 1.21
N LYS A 123 15.79 -1.41 1.88
CA LYS A 123 17.20 -1.26 1.45
C LYS A 123 17.86 -2.59 1.07
N HIS A 124 17.63 -3.63 1.88
CA HIS A 124 18.25 -4.94 1.72
C HIS A 124 17.58 -5.84 0.69
N ARG A 125 16.28 -5.63 0.37
CA ARG A 125 15.57 -6.54 -0.55
C ARG A 125 16.07 -6.44 -1.99
N LEU A 126 16.62 -5.28 -2.39
CA LEU A 126 17.21 -5.10 -3.72
C LEU A 126 18.72 -5.40 -3.78
N GLU A 127 19.48 -5.17 -2.70
CA GLU A 127 20.94 -5.36 -2.71
C GLU A 127 21.33 -6.84 -2.93
N TYR A 128 20.56 -7.79 -2.39
CA TYR A 128 20.80 -9.24 -2.59
C TYR A 128 20.42 -9.77 -3.98
N ILE A 129 19.54 -9.07 -4.72
CA ILE A 129 19.02 -9.55 -6.02
C ILE A 129 19.94 -9.12 -7.17
N THR A 130 20.67 -8.01 -7.02
CA THR A 130 21.42 -7.36 -8.13
C THR A 130 22.93 -7.21 -7.89
N GLY A 131 23.43 -7.52 -6.69
CA GLY A 131 24.87 -7.58 -6.38
C GLY A 131 25.61 -6.24 -6.23
N ASP A 132 25.19 -5.19 -6.95
CA ASP A 132 25.76 -3.82 -6.84
C ASP A 132 24.66 -2.74 -6.76
N ARG A 133 24.77 -1.86 -5.76
CA ARG A 133 23.85 -0.72 -5.54
C ARG A 133 23.93 0.36 -6.62
N PHE A 134 24.92 0.29 -7.51
CA PHE A 134 25.10 1.19 -8.63
C PHE A 134 24.84 0.52 -9.98
N SER A 135 24.39 -0.74 -10.01
CA SER A 135 24.06 -1.38 -11.28
C SER A 135 22.88 -0.65 -11.96
N PRO A 136 22.88 -0.52 -13.30
CA PRO A 136 21.77 0.08 -14.03
C PRO A 136 20.41 -0.55 -13.70
N GLU A 137 20.37 -1.88 -13.55
CA GLU A 137 19.17 -2.65 -13.24
C GLU A 137 18.63 -2.30 -11.85
N PHE A 138 19.50 -2.19 -10.86
CA PHE A 138 19.13 -1.80 -9.50
C PHE A 138 18.62 -0.36 -9.45
N MET A 139 19.33 0.56 -10.11
CA MET A 139 18.93 1.97 -10.15
C MET A 139 17.56 2.15 -10.81
N GLU A 140 17.31 1.44 -11.92
CA GLU A 140 16.03 1.52 -12.61
C GLU A 140 14.89 0.87 -11.81
N ARG A 141 15.13 -0.30 -11.21
CA ARG A 141 14.13 -0.93 -10.33
C ARG A 141 13.76 -0.04 -9.15
N ARG A 142 14.77 0.57 -8.51
CA ARG A 142 14.54 1.54 -7.44
C ARG A 142 13.80 2.78 -7.94
N ARG A 143 14.15 3.31 -9.12
CA ARG A 143 13.45 4.46 -9.72
C ARG A 143 11.96 4.15 -9.94
N LEU A 144 11.62 2.97 -10.44
CA LEU A 144 10.23 2.49 -10.61
C LEU A 144 9.47 2.45 -9.28
N ASP A 145 10.10 1.93 -8.23
CA ASP A 145 9.46 1.88 -6.90
C ASP A 145 9.25 3.28 -6.29
N LEU A 146 10.25 4.17 -6.42
CA LEU A 146 10.14 5.56 -5.98
C LEU A 146 9.07 6.32 -6.78
N HIS A 147 8.93 6.01 -8.06
CA HIS A 147 7.88 6.56 -8.92
C HIS A 147 6.49 6.15 -8.42
N ARG A 148 6.27 4.86 -8.17
CA ARG A 148 5.01 4.35 -7.61
C ARG A 148 4.68 4.96 -6.24
N PHE A 149 5.68 5.10 -5.37
CA PHE A 149 5.53 5.75 -4.08
C PHE A 149 5.01 7.19 -4.21
N LEU A 150 5.62 8.02 -5.07
CA LEU A 150 5.16 9.39 -5.29
C LEU A 150 3.80 9.44 -5.99
N GLN A 151 3.52 8.54 -6.94
CA GLN A 151 2.20 8.46 -7.56
C GLN A 151 1.10 8.21 -6.52
N ARG A 152 1.30 7.28 -5.58
CA ARG A 152 0.34 7.00 -4.50
C ARG A 152 0.14 8.21 -3.58
N ILE A 153 1.22 8.90 -3.18
CA ILE A 153 1.11 10.15 -2.41
C ILE A 153 0.32 11.21 -3.19
N SER A 154 0.58 11.34 -4.49
CA SER A 154 -0.05 12.34 -5.34
C SER A 154 -1.54 12.09 -5.61
N ARG A 155 -1.98 10.83 -5.52
CA ARG A 155 -3.39 10.44 -5.63
C ARG A 155 -4.17 10.71 -4.33
N HIS A 156 -3.48 10.91 -3.21
CA HIS A 156 -4.12 11.12 -1.91
C HIS A 156 -4.47 12.59 -1.66
N PRO A 157 -5.74 12.94 -1.36
CA PRO A 157 -6.21 14.33 -1.31
C PRO A 157 -5.57 15.16 -0.18
N THR A 158 -5.31 14.55 0.98
CA THR A 158 -4.58 15.20 2.09
C THR A 158 -3.07 15.26 1.85
N LEU A 159 -2.42 14.13 1.57
CA LEU A 159 -0.95 14.08 1.43
C LEU A 159 -0.41 14.95 0.29
N GLN A 160 -1.10 15.03 -0.86
CA GLN A 160 -0.67 15.87 -1.99
C GLN A 160 -0.59 17.37 -1.65
N ARG A 161 -1.28 17.81 -0.58
CA ARG A 161 -1.31 19.20 -0.09
C ARG A 161 -0.40 19.42 1.13
N SER A 162 0.40 18.43 1.53
CA SER A 162 1.33 18.59 2.63
C SER A 162 2.44 19.59 2.27
N THR A 163 2.79 20.45 3.23
CA THR A 163 3.93 21.37 3.12
C THR A 163 5.25 20.63 2.90
N LEU A 164 5.39 19.43 3.49
CA LEU A 164 6.55 18.56 3.32
C LEU A 164 6.65 18.01 1.90
N VAL A 165 5.53 17.59 1.29
CA VAL A 165 5.48 17.14 -0.11
C VAL A 165 5.81 18.28 -1.06
N ARG A 166 5.28 19.48 -0.82
CA ARG A 166 5.67 20.66 -1.61
C ARG A 166 7.17 20.94 -1.52
N ALA A 167 7.71 21.02 -0.31
CA ALA A 167 9.13 21.25 -0.10
C ALA A 167 9.99 20.16 -0.78
N PHE A 168 9.50 18.92 -0.80
CA PHE A 168 10.19 17.82 -1.48
C PHE A 168 10.33 18.04 -2.99
N PHE A 169 9.36 18.68 -3.67
CA PHE A 169 9.46 18.99 -5.10
C PHE A 169 10.10 20.36 -5.42
N GLU A 170 10.00 21.34 -4.52
CA GLU A 170 10.42 22.72 -4.81
C GLU A 170 11.75 23.12 -4.19
N SER A 171 12.14 22.51 -3.06
CA SER A 171 13.27 23.00 -2.29
C SER A 171 14.61 22.68 -2.95
N THR A 172 15.46 23.69 -3.12
CA THR A 172 16.87 23.52 -3.46
C THR A 172 17.70 23.10 -2.24
N GLU A 173 17.26 23.48 -1.04
CA GLU A 173 17.93 23.25 0.26
C GLU A 173 17.15 22.25 1.12
N TRP A 174 16.89 21.05 0.59
CA TRP A 174 16.05 20.03 1.24
C TRP A 174 16.48 19.70 2.67
N HIS A 175 17.79 19.64 2.95
CA HIS A 175 18.32 19.36 4.28
C HIS A 175 17.89 20.40 5.33
N VAL A 176 17.77 21.67 4.94
CA VAL A 176 17.29 22.74 5.84
C VAL A 176 15.83 22.49 6.22
N HIS A 177 14.99 22.10 5.25
CA HIS A 177 13.60 21.74 5.53
C HIS A 177 13.49 20.50 6.41
N MET A 178 14.34 19.48 6.19
CA MET A 178 14.37 18.31 7.07
C MET A 178 14.64 18.72 8.53
N HIS A 179 15.65 19.55 8.77
CA HIS A 179 15.98 20.02 10.11
C HIS A 179 14.87 20.90 10.71
N GLN A 180 14.24 21.76 9.92
CA GLN A 180 13.12 22.59 10.36
C GLN A 180 11.89 21.75 10.74
N HIS A 181 11.54 20.74 9.94
CA HIS A 181 10.44 19.81 10.23
C HIS A 181 10.70 18.99 11.50
N VAL A 182 11.94 18.55 11.72
CA VAL A 182 12.31 17.83 12.95
C VAL A 182 12.26 18.76 14.18
N ALA A 183 12.66 20.02 14.01
CA ALA A 183 12.63 21.00 15.10
C ALA A 183 11.21 21.51 15.44
N HIS A 184 10.31 21.52 14.46
CA HIS A 184 8.93 21.98 14.61
C HIS A 184 7.98 20.98 13.95
N PRO A 185 7.73 19.82 14.58
CA PRO A 185 6.82 18.82 14.03
C PRO A 185 5.39 19.39 13.97
N PRO A 186 4.65 19.20 12.86
CA PRO A 186 3.27 19.62 12.77
C PRO A 186 2.38 18.65 13.57
N GLY A 187 1.90 19.10 14.73
CA GLY A 187 0.99 18.34 15.58
C GLY A 187 1.01 18.83 17.04
N PRO A 188 0.04 18.42 17.87
CA PRO A 188 0.12 18.67 19.31
C PRO A 188 1.38 17.98 19.84
N GLU A 189 2.24 18.73 20.55
CA GLU A 189 3.40 18.13 21.19
C GLU A 189 2.93 16.96 22.07
N PRO A 190 3.59 15.80 22.02
CA PRO A 190 3.29 14.73 22.95
C PRO A 190 3.49 15.31 24.35
N SER A 191 2.44 15.33 25.16
CA SER A 191 2.53 15.70 26.57
C SER A 191 3.41 14.67 27.28
N SER A 192 4.72 14.91 27.23
CA SER A 192 5.76 14.09 27.82
C SER A 192 5.56 14.06 29.33
N GLY A 193 5.25 12.88 29.88
CA GLY A 193 5.64 12.56 31.26
C GLY A 193 4.66 11.75 32.10
N LEU A 194 3.35 11.73 31.79
CA LEU A 194 2.36 11.08 32.66
C LEU A 194 1.50 10.01 31.97
N VAL A 195 1.34 10.06 30.65
CA VAL A 195 0.58 9.04 29.90
C VAL A 195 1.45 7.87 29.42
N ASP A 196 2.71 8.12 29.03
CA ASP A 196 3.61 7.07 28.51
C ASP A 196 3.93 5.97 29.55
N ASN A 197 4.04 6.34 30.83
CA ASN A 197 4.26 5.36 31.91
C ASN A 197 3.03 4.48 32.19
N ILE A 198 1.83 4.97 31.84
CA ILE A 198 0.61 4.18 31.93
C ILE A 198 0.58 3.25 30.73
N THR A 199 0.81 3.75 29.51
CA THR A 199 0.85 2.97 28.25
C THR A 199 1.81 1.77 28.29
N ASP A 200 2.98 1.88 28.90
CA ASP A 200 3.93 0.75 29.02
C ASP A 200 3.46 -0.36 29.99
N THR A 201 2.49 -0.06 30.87
CA THR A 201 1.86 -1.04 31.78
C THR A 201 0.55 -1.61 31.21
N LEU A 202 0.02 -1.02 30.12
CA LEU A 202 -1.20 -1.43 29.41
C LEU A 202 -0.95 -2.42 28.26
N LEU A 203 0.24 -3.03 28.20
CA LEU A 203 0.58 -4.05 27.21
C LEU A 203 0.02 -5.44 27.57
N ASN A 204 -1.25 -5.52 27.96
CA ASN A 204 -2.00 -6.78 27.91
C ASN A 204 -2.47 -7.01 26.48
N ALA A 205 -1.56 -7.57 25.65
CA ALA A 205 -1.73 -7.87 24.23
C ALA A 205 -2.83 -8.90 23.87
N PHE A 206 -3.84 -9.08 24.72
CA PHE A 206 -4.99 -9.96 24.52
C PHE A 206 -6.36 -9.32 24.84
N SER A 207 -6.42 -8.03 25.17
CA SER A 207 -7.70 -7.31 25.25
C SER A 207 -8.27 -7.13 23.82
N ARG A 208 -9.52 -7.55 23.62
CA ARG A 208 -10.27 -7.29 22.38
C ARG A 208 -11.23 -6.15 22.65
N VAL A 209 -11.38 -5.25 21.67
CA VAL A 209 -12.36 -4.15 21.70
C VAL A 209 -13.71 -4.72 22.11
N ARG A 210 -14.29 -4.16 23.19
CA ARG A 210 -15.49 -4.74 23.84
C ARG A 210 -16.73 -4.66 22.95
N LYS A 211 -16.80 -3.64 22.10
CA LYS A 211 -17.85 -3.46 21.09
C LYS A 211 -17.21 -3.11 19.74
N PRO A 212 -16.81 -4.11 18.95
CA PRO A 212 -16.28 -3.85 17.62
C PRO A 212 -17.40 -3.31 16.73
N ASP A 213 -17.16 -2.17 16.08
CA ASP A 213 -18.04 -1.61 15.06
C ASP A 213 -17.97 -2.47 13.79
N GLU A 214 -19.14 -2.92 13.31
CA GLU A 214 -19.32 -3.81 12.15
C GLU A 214 -18.62 -3.27 10.91
N ARG A 215 -18.64 -1.95 10.68
CA ARG A 215 -18.02 -1.33 9.49
C ARG A 215 -16.55 -1.65 9.39
N PHE A 216 -15.83 -1.66 10.51
CA PHE A 216 -14.40 -1.91 10.49
C PHE A 216 -14.05 -3.41 10.52
N LEU A 217 -14.96 -4.25 11.03
CA LEU A 217 -14.84 -5.70 10.87
C LEU A 217 -14.89 -6.07 9.40
N ASP A 218 -15.87 -5.52 8.67
CA ASP A 218 -16.02 -5.71 7.22
C ASP A 218 -14.80 -5.18 6.46
N MET A 219 -14.28 -4.00 6.84
CA MET A 219 -13.06 -3.44 6.24
C MET A 219 -11.85 -4.36 6.45
N ARG A 220 -11.67 -4.91 7.65
CA ARG A 220 -10.57 -5.83 7.93
C ARG A 220 -10.69 -7.12 7.13
N GLU A 221 -11.87 -7.72 7.10
CA GLU A 221 -12.12 -8.92 6.29
C GLU A 221 -11.87 -8.67 4.79
N ALA A 222 -12.31 -7.51 4.28
CA ALA A 222 -12.05 -7.12 2.90
C ALA A 222 -10.55 -6.97 2.60
N VAL A 223 -9.77 -6.39 3.52
CA VAL A 223 -8.31 -6.28 3.40
C VAL A 223 -7.66 -7.67 3.44
N ASP A 224 -8.06 -8.54 4.37
CA ASP A 224 -7.51 -9.89 4.49
C ASP A 224 -7.77 -10.72 3.22
N LYS A 225 -9.01 -10.71 2.71
CA LYS A 225 -9.36 -11.38 1.45
C LYS A 225 -8.59 -10.83 0.26
N TYR A 226 -8.40 -9.51 0.21
CA TYR A 226 -7.63 -8.86 -0.86
C TYR A 226 -6.16 -9.31 -0.84
N GLU A 227 -5.55 -9.37 0.34
CA GLU A 227 -4.16 -9.80 0.48
C GLU A 227 -3.92 -11.28 0.20
N GLU A 228 -4.84 -12.14 0.63
CA GLU A 228 -4.84 -13.54 0.24
C GLU A 228 -4.92 -13.69 -1.28
N GLY A 229 -5.79 -12.90 -1.93
CA GLY A 229 -5.92 -12.83 -3.39
C GLY A 229 -4.63 -12.37 -4.08
N LEU A 230 -3.98 -11.32 -3.56
CA LEU A 230 -2.69 -10.85 -4.09
C LEU A 230 -1.58 -11.88 -3.93
N THR A 231 -1.49 -12.50 -2.75
CA THR A 231 -0.47 -13.53 -2.44
C THR A 231 -0.64 -14.76 -3.33
N LEU A 232 -1.89 -15.19 -3.55
CA LEU A 232 -2.20 -16.28 -4.47
C LEU A 232 -1.83 -15.90 -5.91
N SER A 233 -2.19 -14.69 -6.34
CA SER A 233 -1.88 -14.17 -7.68
C SER A 233 -0.37 -14.10 -7.91
N GLU A 234 0.40 -13.52 -6.98
CA GLU A 234 1.86 -13.46 -7.04
C GLU A 234 2.46 -14.87 -7.17
N ARG A 235 2.01 -15.83 -6.36
CA ARG A 235 2.47 -17.23 -6.44
C ARG A 235 2.20 -17.89 -7.79
N LEU A 236 1.00 -17.69 -8.34
CA LEU A 236 0.61 -18.26 -9.62
C LEU A 236 1.42 -17.65 -10.76
N TRP A 237 1.58 -16.33 -10.77
CA TRP A 237 2.33 -15.61 -11.78
C TRP A 237 3.83 -15.88 -11.71
N VAL A 238 4.43 -16.00 -10.51
CA VAL A 238 5.83 -16.42 -10.36
C VAL A 238 6.04 -17.82 -10.93
N ARG A 239 5.11 -18.76 -10.68
CA ARG A 239 5.19 -20.10 -11.27
C ARG A 239 5.06 -20.06 -12.79
N SER A 240 4.12 -19.26 -13.31
CA SER A 240 3.93 -19.08 -14.76
C SER A 240 5.18 -18.49 -15.40
N ARG A 241 5.74 -17.46 -14.77
CA ARG A 241 6.96 -16.79 -15.17
C ARG A 241 8.12 -17.79 -15.23
N ASN A 242 8.40 -18.53 -14.15
CA ASN A 242 9.49 -19.51 -14.13
C ASN A 242 9.34 -20.64 -15.14
N ARG A 243 8.10 -21.02 -15.51
CA ARG A 243 7.86 -21.99 -16.59
C ARG A 243 8.09 -21.41 -17.98
N THR A 244 7.82 -20.11 -18.15
CA THR A 244 7.87 -19.44 -19.45
C THR A 244 9.28 -18.93 -19.74
N SER A 245 9.86 -18.22 -18.78
CA SER A 245 11.26 -17.83 -18.76
C SER A 245 11.73 -17.68 -17.31
N ASP A 246 12.71 -18.49 -16.90
CA ASP A 246 13.27 -18.42 -15.54
C ASP A 246 14.25 -17.24 -15.35
N GLY A 247 14.58 -16.55 -16.45
CA GLY A 247 15.43 -15.37 -16.49
C GLY A 247 16.92 -15.63 -16.27
N ASP A 248 17.32 -16.87 -16.01
CA ASP A 248 18.67 -17.38 -16.17
C ASP A 248 18.81 -17.95 -17.60
N PRO A 249 19.56 -17.30 -18.50
CA PRO A 249 19.80 -17.81 -19.83
C PRO A 249 20.58 -19.15 -19.84
N GLU A 250 21.22 -19.52 -18.72
CA GLU A 250 22.06 -20.73 -18.62
C GLU A 250 21.32 -21.94 -18.03
N SER A 251 20.12 -21.78 -17.45
CA SER A 251 19.41 -22.90 -16.83
C SER A 251 18.90 -23.89 -17.87
N GLY A 252 18.43 -23.40 -19.03
CA GLY A 252 17.93 -24.23 -20.13
C GLY A 252 16.67 -25.04 -19.80
N GLU A 253 16.03 -24.81 -18.65
CA GLU A 253 14.91 -25.61 -18.13
C GLU A 253 13.56 -24.85 -18.22
N ASP A 254 13.40 -23.96 -19.20
CA ASP A 254 12.18 -23.18 -19.41
C ASP A 254 11.65 -23.28 -20.85
N LEU A 255 10.39 -22.86 -21.04
CA LEU A 255 9.73 -22.94 -22.35
C LEU A 255 10.46 -22.11 -23.42
N THR A 256 11.11 -21.01 -23.02
CA THR A 256 11.88 -20.17 -23.95
C THR A 256 13.07 -20.94 -24.49
N ALA A 257 13.80 -21.65 -23.64
CA ALA A 257 14.90 -22.54 -24.00
C ALA A 257 14.41 -23.72 -24.85
N ASP A 258 13.28 -24.35 -24.50
CA ASP A 258 12.70 -25.45 -25.29
C ASP A 258 12.43 -25.04 -26.75
N TYR A 259 11.85 -23.85 -26.97
CA TYR A 259 11.62 -23.33 -28.33
C TYR A 259 12.92 -22.98 -29.06
N HIS A 260 13.93 -22.49 -28.33
CA HIS A 260 15.26 -22.23 -28.88
C HIS A 260 15.93 -23.53 -29.35
N ASP A 261 15.93 -24.56 -28.49
CA ASP A 261 16.54 -25.86 -28.79
C ASP A 261 15.80 -26.57 -29.93
N LEU A 262 14.47 -26.48 -29.95
CA LEU A 262 13.67 -26.98 -31.08
C LEU A 262 14.07 -26.28 -32.39
N ALA A 263 14.29 -24.97 -32.36
CA ALA A 263 14.74 -24.23 -33.54
C ALA A 263 16.10 -24.73 -34.04
N VAL A 264 17.05 -24.94 -33.13
CA VAL A 264 18.39 -25.48 -33.46
C VAL A 264 18.29 -26.89 -34.06
N ALA A 265 17.44 -27.75 -33.48
CA ALA A 265 17.21 -29.09 -34.00
C ALA A 265 16.61 -29.08 -35.41
N VAL A 266 15.63 -28.20 -35.68
CA VAL A 266 15.03 -28.00 -37.00
C VAL A 266 16.05 -27.51 -38.01
N GLN A 267 16.94 -26.59 -37.62
CA GLN A 267 18.04 -26.14 -38.48
C GLN A 267 18.98 -27.30 -38.82
N GLY A 268 19.30 -28.13 -37.82
CA GLY A 268 20.06 -29.38 -37.98
C GLY A 268 19.45 -30.30 -39.04
N LEU A 269 18.13 -30.51 -38.98
CA LEU A 269 17.38 -31.27 -40.00
C LEU A 269 17.48 -30.64 -41.38
N GLY A 270 17.48 -29.31 -41.48
CA GLY A 270 17.67 -28.58 -42.72
C GLY A 270 18.97 -28.96 -43.45
N PHE A 271 20.05 -29.23 -42.71
CA PHE A 271 21.33 -29.69 -43.29
C PHE A 271 21.29 -31.15 -43.79
N LEU A 272 20.39 -31.98 -43.26
CA LEU A 272 20.28 -33.39 -43.61
C LEU A 272 19.30 -33.61 -44.78
N GLU A 273 18.23 -32.81 -44.86
CA GLU A 273 17.13 -32.98 -45.81
C GLU A 273 17.22 -32.02 -47.00
N SER A 274 17.96 -32.42 -48.03
CA SER A 274 18.23 -31.60 -49.24
C SER A 274 16.99 -31.13 -50.03
N GLY A 275 15.82 -31.76 -49.85
CA GLY A 275 14.58 -31.43 -50.55
C GLY A 275 13.73 -30.34 -49.88
N ILE A 276 13.97 -30.07 -48.60
CA ILE A 276 13.16 -29.15 -47.77
C ILE A 276 14.01 -28.24 -46.87
N THR A 277 15.31 -28.13 -47.16
CA THR A 277 16.25 -27.29 -46.39
C THR A 277 15.76 -25.86 -46.19
N ASP A 278 15.33 -25.18 -47.26
CA ASP A 278 14.92 -23.77 -47.17
C ASP A 278 13.67 -23.58 -46.28
N PRO A 279 12.56 -24.34 -46.47
CA PRO A 279 11.43 -24.31 -45.53
C PRO A 279 11.80 -24.62 -44.07
N LEU A 280 12.68 -25.59 -43.83
CA LEU A 280 13.13 -25.94 -42.47
C LEU A 280 13.96 -24.81 -41.85
N ASN A 281 14.86 -24.17 -42.59
CA ASN A 281 15.64 -23.03 -42.09
C ASN A 281 14.74 -21.84 -41.75
N HIS A 282 13.74 -21.54 -42.58
CA HIS A 282 12.75 -20.51 -42.25
C HIS A 282 11.93 -20.88 -41.01
N PHE A 283 11.59 -22.15 -40.81
CA PHE A 283 10.85 -22.62 -39.64
C PHE A 283 11.67 -22.53 -38.38
N SER A 284 12.95 -22.90 -38.45
CA SER A 284 13.92 -22.68 -37.38
C SER A 284 13.97 -21.20 -36.98
N ASN A 285 14.16 -20.28 -37.92
CA ASN A 285 14.15 -18.84 -37.60
C ASN A 285 12.81 -18.41 -36.97
N THR A 286 11.67 -18.88 -37.47
CA THR A 286 10.36 -18.55 -36.86
C THR A 286 10.28 -19.00 -35.39
N LEU A 287 10.86 -20.15 -35.04
CA LEU A 287 10.92 -20.66 -33.68
C LEU A 287 11.90 -19.88 -32.78
N LEU A 288 13.05 -19.47 -33.32
CA LEU A 288 13.99 -18.57 -32.62
C LEU A 288 13.32 -17.24 -32.27
N GLU A 289 12.59 -16.67 -33.23
CA GLU A 289 11.91 -15.40 -33.09
C GLU A 289 10.76 -15.53 -32.07
N PHE A 290 10.03 -16.64 -32.09
CA PHE A 290 9.01 -16.93 -31.08
C PHE A 290 9.60 -17.09 -29.66
N SER A 291 10.73 -17.77 -29.52
CA SER A 291 11.48 -17.85 -28.25
C SER A 291 11.89 -16.46 -27.76
N ALA A 292 12.42 -15.61 -28.64
CA ALA A 292 12.76 -14.23 -28.31
C ALA A 292 11.54 -13.40 -27.87
N LEU A 293 10.39 -13.58 -28.52
CA LEU A 293 9.12 -12.92 -28.14
C LEU A 293 8.62 -13.37 -26.76
N LEU A 294 8.73 -14.66 -26.41
CA LEU A 294 8.38 -15.17 -25.07
C LEU A 294 9.25 -14.53 -23.99
N ARG A 295 10.56 -14.44 -24.22
CA ARG A 295 11.50 -13.78 -23.32
C ARG A 295 11.20 -12.30 -23.16
N HIS A 296 10.99 -11.60 -24.28
CA HIS A 296 10.65 -10.18 -24.30
C HIS A 296 9.39 -9.90 -23.49
N THR A 297 8.31 -10.64 -23.74
CA THR A 297 7.02 -10.51 -23.03
C THR A 297 7.18 -10.77 -21.53
N THR A 298 8.00 -11.74 -21.15
CA THR A 298 8.28 -11.99 -19.74
C THR A 298 8.95 -10.77 -19.08
N GLN A 299 9.95 -10.18 -19.73
CA GLN A 299 10.71 -9.04 -19.21
C GLN A 299 9.92 -7.72 -19.23
N THR A 300 9.11 -7.45 -20.25
CA THR A 300 8.41 -6.18 -20.42
C THR A 300 7.01 -6.16 -19.81
N THR A 301 6.38 -7.32 -19.65
CA THR A 301 5.00 -7.43 -19.17
C THR A 301 4.92 -8.18 -17.85
N THR A 302 5.42 -9.43 -17.79
CA THR A 302 5.24 -10.30 -16.62
C THR A 302 6.04 -9.83 -15.40
N ASP A 303 7.32 -9.48 -15.57
CA ASP A 303 8.20 -9.04 -14.48
C ASP A 303 7.75 -7.69 -13.86
N PRO A 304 7.38 -6.66 -14.66
CA PRO A 304 6.81 -5.43 -14.11
C PRO A 304 5.48 -5.66 -13.40
N PHE A 305 4.61 -6.53 -13.95
CA PHE A 305 3.34 -6.90 -13.33
C PHE A 305 3.54 -7.58 -11.97
N LEU A 306 4.45 -8.56 -11.87
CA LEU A 306 4.83 -9.21 -10.61
C LEU A 306 5.36 -8.21 -9.58
N THR A 307 6.23 -7.30 -10.01
CA THR A 307 6.76 -6.26 -9.13
C THR A 307 5.65 -5.32 -8.64
N HIS A 308 4.67 -5.02 -9.50
CA HIS A 308 3.52 -4.18 -9.15
C HIS A 308 2.58 -4.90 -8.17
N LEU A 309 2.25 -6.18 -8.39
CA LEU A 309 1.49 -7.01 -7.45
C LEU A 309 2.11 -6.99 -6.05
N HIS A 310 3.42 -7.23 -5.98
CA HIS A 310 4.15 -7.18 -4.72
C HIS A 310 4.07 -5.80 -4.05
N SER A 311 4.17 -4.73 -4.84
CA SER A 311 4.03 -3.35 -4.35
C SER A 311 2.62 -3.03 -3.84
N LEU A 312 1.57 -3.61 -4.43
CA LEU A 312 0.20 -3.49 -3.94
C LEU A 312 0.00 -4.25 -2.63
N LEU A 313 0.62 -5.42 -2.47
CA LEU A 313 0.59 -6.19 -1.23
C LEU A 313 1.27 -5.43 -0.08
N THR A 314 2.40 -4.77 -0.33
CA THR A 314 3.03 -3.93 0.70
C THR A 314 2.20 -2.67 1.02
N TYR A 315 1.40 -2.17 0.07
CA TYR A 315 0.49 -1.05 0.30
C TYR A 315 -0.74 -1.46 1.11
N SER A 316 -1.31 -2.65 0.88
CA SER A 316 -2.40 -3.17 1.71
C SER A 316 -1.97 -3.44 3.15
N HIS A 317 -0.71 -3.86 3.37
CA HIS A 317 -0.16 -3.96 4.73
C HIS A 317 -0.16 -2.60 5.46
N ALA A 318 0.11 -1.50 4.74
CA ALA A 318 0.01 -0.16 5.32
C ALA A 318 -1.45 0.19 5.68
N ASN A 319 -2.42 -0.21 4.85
CA ASN A 319 -3.84 -0.03 5.17
C ASN A 319 -4.24 -0.84 6.42
N ARG A 320 -3.82 -2.11 6.50
CA ARG A 320 -4.06 -2.91 7.71
C ARG A 320 -3.42 -2.28 8.95
N ALA A 321 -2.25 -1.65 8.82
CA ALA A 321 -1.60 -0.97 9.93
C ALA A 321 -2.42 0.22 10.45
N VAL A 322 -3.08 0.98 9.57
CA VAL A 322 -4.00 2.07 9.97
C VAL A 322 -5.22 1.51 10.72
N LEU A 323 -5.83 0.42 10.23
CA LEU A 323 -6.94 -0.24 10.93
C LEU A 323 -6.53 -0.75 12.32
N ARG A 324 -5.32 -1.30 12.45
CA ARG A 324 -4.75 -1.73 13.75
C ARG A 324 -4.51 -0.55 14.69
N LEU A 325 -4.02 0.58 14.17
CA LEU A 325 -3.81 1.78 14.96
C LEU A 325 -5.15 2.33 15.47
N ARG A 326 -6.21 2.27 14.66
CA ARG A 326 -7.57 2.62 15.09
C ARG A 326 -8.05 1.73 16.23
N ASP A 327 -7.90 0.41 16.09
CA ASP A 327 -8.25 -0.55 17.15
C ASP A 327 -7.45 -0.28 18.43
N GLN A 328 -6.17 0.07 18.31
CA GLN A 328 -5.34 0.46 19.46
C GLN A 328 -5.88 1.70 20.17
N LYS A 329 -6.26 2.76 19.43
CA LYS A 329 -6.83 3.98 20.03
C LYS A 329 -8.16 3.72 20.76
N GLN A 330 -8.97 2.81 20.22
CA GLN A 330 -10.20 2.39 20.87
C GLN A 330 -9.92 1.61 22.17
N LEU A 331 -8.92 0.71 22.15
CA LEU A 331 -8.50 -0.03 23.35
C LEU A 331 -7.96 0.91 24.43
N ASP A 332 -7.12 1.89 24.05
CA ASP A 332 -6.56 2.88 24.97
C ASP A 332 -7.69 3.66 25.70
N PHE A 333 -8.74 4.04 24.97
CA PHE A 333 -9.93 4.69 25.55
C PHE A 333 -10.71 3.76 26.50
N GLU A 334 -10.99 2.53 26.08
CA GLU A 334 -11.75 1.56 26.89
C GLU A 334 -11.02 1.26 28.21
N GLU A 335 -9.70 1.11 28.16
CA GLU A 335 -8.87 0.83 29.33
C GLU A 335 -8.74 2.02 30.27
N LEU A 336 -8.59 3.25 29.74
CA LEU A 336 -8.62 4.47 30.55
C LEU A 336 -9.97 4.65 31.25
N SER A 337 -11.08 4.34 30.56
CA SER A 337 -12.43 4.37 31.14
C SER A 337 -12.60 3.33 32.25
N ASP A 338 -12.11 2.11 32.04
CA ASP A 338 -12.12 1.05 33.06
C ASP A 338 -11.26 1.44 34.27
N TYR A 339 -10.09 2.06 34.04
CA TYR A 339 -9.22 2.55 35.12
C TYR A 339 -9.90 3.65 35.94
N LEU A 340 -10.50 4.64 35.28
CA LEU A 340 -11.29 5.68 35.94
C LEU A 340 -12.42 5.08 36.79
N SER A 341 -13.12 4.06 36.27
CA SER A 341 -14.18 3.36 37.01
C SER A 341 -13.64 2.66 38.26
N GLY A 342 -12.45 2.04 38.17
CA GLY A 342 -11.77 1.41 39.29
C GLY A 342 -11.40 2.41 40.39
N VAL A 343 -10.77 3.53 40.00
CA VAL A 343 -10.39 4.60 40.94
C VAL A 343 -11.62 5.25 41.59
N THR A 344 -12.69 5.44 40.82
CA THR A 344 -13.96 5.98 41.34
C THR A 344 -14.58 5.03 42.37
N ASN A 345 -14.60 3.72 42.08
CA ASN A 345 -15.07 2.71 43.01
C ASN A 345 -14.24 2.65 44.31
N GLU A 346 -12.91 2.81 44.22
CA GLU A 346 -12.04 2.87 45.41
C GLU A 346 -12.34 4.11 46.26
N ARG A 347 -12.53 5.26 45.63
CA ARG A 347 -12.92 6.50 46.30
C ARG A 347 -14.27 6.36 46.99
N ASP A 348 -15.26 5.77 46.32
CA ASP A 348 -16.60 5.56 46.88
C ASP A 348 -16.59 4.57 48.05
N ARG A 349 -15.74 3.53 47.98
CA ARG A 349 -15.50 2.62 49.12
C ARG A 349 -14.89 3.34 50.31
N LEU A 350 -13.88 4.19 50.09
CA LEU A 350 -13.27 4.98 51.16
C LEU A 350 -14.25 6.00 51.74
N ALA A 351 -15.07 6.65 50.90
CA ALA A 351 -16.12 7.56 51.34
C ALA A 351 -17.15 6.83 52.22
N ALA A 352 -17.59 5.63 51.84
CA ALA A 352 -18.54 4.82 52.61
C ALA A 352 -17.98 4.35 53.97
N VAL A 353 -16.67 4.10 54.05
CA VAL A 353 -15.97 3.78 55.30
C VAL A 353 -15.89 5.01 56.20
N VAL A 354 -15.56 6.18 55.66
CA VAL A 354 -15.45 7.45 56.41
C VAL A 354 -16.83 7.96 56.86
N SER A 355 -17.89 7.74 56.08
CA SER A 355 -19.26 8.16 56.40
C SER A 355 -19.98 7.21 57.39
N GLY A 356 -19.26 6.25 57.98
CA GLY A 356 -19.80 5.29 58.96
C GLY A 356 -20.81 4.30 58.39
N HIS A 357 -20.94 4.21 57.06
CA HIS A 357 -21.89 3.30 56.41
C HIS A 357 -21.32 1.88 56.19
N ALA A 358 -20.02 1.68 56.40
CA ALA A 358 -19.38 0.36 56.38
C ALA A 358 -19.51 -0.40 57.73
N GLY A 359 -20.61 -0.24 58.46
CA GLY A 359 -20.75 -0.71 59.84
C GLY A 359 -22.03 -1.45 60.23
N SER A 360 -23.01 -1.69 59.34
CA SER A 360 -24.31 -2.24 59.78
C SER A 360 -24.76 -3.57 59.16
N THR A 361 -23.92 -4.26 58.38
CA THR A 361 -24.29 -5.57 57.81
C THR A 361 -23.26 -6.64 58.14
N GLY A 362 -23.22 -7.09 59.40
CA GLY A 362 -22.41 -8.24 59.81
C GLY A 362 -22.39 -8.47 61.32
N LEU A 363 -23.30 -9.29 61.83
CA LEU A 363 -23.37 -9.74 63.22
C LEU A 363 -22.03 -10.37 63.69
N GLY A 364 -21.42 -9.83 64.75
CA GLY A 364 -20.36 -10.53 65.49
C GLY A 364 -19.71 -9.69 66.60
N LEU A 365 -19.63 -10.24 67.82
CA LEU A 365 -19.03 -9.59 69.00
C LEU A 365 -17.56 -9.15 68.81
N GLY A 366 -16.85 -9.74 67.84
CA GLY A 366 -15.48 -9.33 67.46
C GLY A 366 -15.40 -7.99 66.73
N ALA A 367 -16.47 -7.56 66.04
CA ALA A 367 -16.53 -6.27 65.36
C ALA A 367 -16.64 -5.12 66.39
N TYR A 368 -17.41 -5.33 67.46
CA TYR A 368 -17.59 -4.33 68.52
C TYR A 368 -16.31 -4.09 69.34
N LEU A 369 -15.49 -5.14 69.55
CA LEU A 369 -14.19 -5.01 70.19
C LEU A 369 -13.15 -4.33 69.30
N ARG A 370 -13.20 -4.55 67.98
CA ARG A 370 -12.36 -3.84 67.01
C ARG A 370 -12.74 -2.36 66.94
N ASP A 371 -14.04 -2.06 66.91
CA ASP A 371 -14.59 -0.70 66.89
C ASP A 371 -14.18 0.13 68.13
N ARG A 372 -14.15 -0.50 69.32
CA ARG A 372 -13.64 0.12 70.55
C ARG A 372 -12.12 0.31 70.58
N VAL A 373 -11.35 -0.54 69.91
CA VAL A 373 -9.89 -0.42 69.79
C VAL A 373 -9.51 0.62 68.73
N ASP A 374 -10.26 0.69 67.64
CA ASP A 374 -10.10 1.69 66.57
C ASP A 374 -10.50 3.09 67.05
N ALA A 375 -11.56 3.21 67.85
CA ALA A 375 -11.97 4.48 68.48
C ALA A 375 -10.92 5.06 69.45
N ILE A 376 -10.03 4.22 70.00
CA ILE A 376 -8.94 4.66 70.91
C ILE A 376 -7.66 5.03 70.13
N ARG A 377 -7.55 4.61 68.86
CA ARG A 377 -6.45 4.95 67.94
C ARG A 377 -6.81 6.08 66.95
N GLY A 378 -8.09 6.45 66.89
CA GLY A 378 -8.77 7.14 65.78
C GLY A 378 -8.81 8.67 65.80
N ALA A 379 -7.67 9.34 65.61
CA ALA A 379 -7.66 10.73 65.15
C ALA A 379 -6.69 10.96 63.97
N ASP A 380 -5.65 10.13 63.87
CA ASP A 380 -4.63 10.25 62.83
C ASP A 380 -5.00 9.45 61.55
N ASP A 381 -5.73 8.34 61.71
CA ASP A 381 -6.10 7.43 60.61
C ASP A 381 -7.22 8.00 59.73
N ASP A 382 -8.22 8.67 60.32
CA ASP A 382 -9.31 9.31 59.57
C ASP A 382 -8.83 10.53 58.78
N ARG A 383 -7.90 11.32 59.34
CA ARG A 383 -7.19 12.37 58.58
C ARG A 383 -6.42 11.77 57.40
N SER A 384 -5.77 10.63 57.59
CA SER A 384 -5.04 9.94 56.52
C SER A 384 -5.98 9.42 55.42
N ARG A 385 -7.17 8.92 55.76
CA ARG A 385 -8.21 8.48 54.82
C ARG A 385 -8.80 9.64 54.04
N VAL A 386 -9.08 10.76 54.71
CA VAL A 386 -9.57 12.00 54.06
C VAL A 386 -8.52 12.56 53.09
N GLU A 387 -7.23 12.54 53.45
CA GLU A 387 -6.16 12.97 52.52
C GLU A 387 -6.00 12.00 51.33
N LYS A 388 -6.17 10.68 51.53
CA LYS A 388 -6.21 9.70 50.43
C LYS A 388 -7.41 9.94 49.52
N MET A 389 -8.58 10.22 50.08
CA MET A 389 -9.78 10.57 49.32
C MET A 389 -9.57 11.83 48.49
N ARG A 390 -8.95 12.88 49.07
CA ARG A 390 -8.58 14.11 48.35
C ARG A 390 -7.63 13.85 47.18
N LYS A 391 -6.63 12.98 47.38
CA LYS A 391 -5.71 12.56 46.30
C LYS A 391 -6.43 11.78 45.20
N LEU A 392 -7.37 10.90 45.57
CA LEU A 392 -8.20 10.17 44.61
C LEU A 392 -9.14 11.10 43.85
N ASP A 393 -9.73 12.12 44.49
CA ASP A 393 -10.59 13.10 43.80
C ASP A 393 -9.80 13.92 42.77
N ILE A 394 -8.57 14.34 43.10
CA ILE A 394 -7.68 15.02 42.13
C ILE A 394 -7.39 14.08 40.95
N LYS A 395 -7.03 12.83 41.24
CA LYS A 395 -6.73 11.83 40.22
C LYS A 395 -7.94 11.47 39.36
N ILE A 396 -9.15 11.39 39.94
CA ILE A 396 -10.40 11.18 39.22
C ILE A 396 -10.63 12.32 38.24
N LYS A 397 -10.41 13.57 38.66
CA LYS A 397 -10.55 14.73 37.77
C LYS A 397 -9.56 14.68 36.60
N GLU A 398 -8.29 14.42 36.88
CA GLU A 398 -7.25 14.26 35.84
C GLU A 398 -7.59 13.11 34.88
N LEU A 399 -8.08 11.99 35.40
CA LEU A 399 -8.50 10.83 34.60
C LEU A 399 -9.78 11.11 33.81
N GLN A 400 -10.73 11.89 34.32
CA GLN A 400 -11.93 12.30 33.59
C GLN A 400 -11.56 13.18 32.38
N ASP A 401 -10.65 14.13 32.57
CA ASP A 401 -10.14 14.98 31.50
C ASP A 401 -9.36 14.14 30.45
N ALA A 402 -8.55 13.18 30.91
CA ALA A 402 -7.82 12.25 30.04
C ALA A 402 -8.76 11.31 29.26
N VAL A 403 -9.80 10.75 29.89
CA VAL A 403 -10.80 9.90 29.23
C VAL A 403 -11.61 10.68 28.19
N THR A 404 -11.98 11.94 28.49
CA THR A 404 -12.68 12.79 27.53
C THR A 404 -11.80 13.06 26.30
N THR A 405 -10.53 13.39 26.52
CA THR A 405 -9.55 13.58 25.44
C THR A 405 -9.32 12.29 24.64
N ALA A 406 -9.21 11.14 25.31
CA ALA A 406 -9.04 9.83 24.68
C ALA A 406 -10.28 9.45 23.85
N HIS A 407 -11.48 9.77 24.33
CA HIS A 407 -12.72 9.55 23.60
C HIS A 407 -12.78 10.39 22.33
N GLU A 408 -12.56 11.70 22.44
CA GLU A 408 -12.57 12.63 21.30
C GLU A 408 -11.51 12.24 20.26
N THR A 409 -10.32 11.82 20.70
CA THR A 409 -9.25 11.38 19.79
C THR A 409 -9.56 10.03 19.13
N SER A 410 -10.15 9.06 19.84
CA SER A 410 -10.58 7.78 19.26
C SER A 410 -11.70 7.96 18.24
N ASP A 411 -12.69 8.82 18.54
CA ASP A 411 -13.81 9.10 17.66
C ASP A 411 -13.34 9.82 16.39
N ALA A 412 -12.52 10.87 16.53
CA ALA A 412 -11.95 11.59 15.40
C ALA A 412 -11.07 10.68 14.52
N PHE A 413 -10.26 9.80 15.13
CA PHE A 413 -9.43 8.85 14.40
C PHE A 413 -10.28 7.82 13.65
N SER A 414 -11.38 7.37 14.26
CA SER A 414 -12.33 6.45 13.64
C SER A 414 -12.99 7.08 12.40
N GLU A 415 -13.42 8.34 12.49
CA GLU A 415 -13.97 9.08 11.34
C GLU A 415 -12.94 9.28 10.22
N GLU A 416 -11.69 9.62 10.57
CA GLU A 416 -10.62 9.77 9.58
C GLU A 416 -10.29 8.43 8.91
N THR A 417 -10.30 7.32 9.67
CA THR A 417 -10.07 5.97 9.13
C THR A 417 -11.14 5.55 8.11
N LEU A 418 -12.40 5.91 8.35
CA LEU A 418 -13.50 5.64 7.39
C LEU A 418 -13.30 6.42 6.08
N ARG A 419 -12.88 7.69 6.18
CA ARG A 419 -12.55 8.53 5.02
C ARG A 419 -11.34 7.98 4.27
N GLU A 420 -10.31 7.60 5.01
CA GLU A 420 -9.09 7.03 4.48
C GLU A 420 -9.34 5.72 3.72
N GLN A 421 -10.16 4.83 4.27
CA GLN A 421 -10.50 3.58 3.59
C GLN A 421 -11.11 3.86 2.22
N THR A 422 -11.97 4.87 2.11
CA THR A 422 -12.60 5.26 0.84
C THR A 422 -11.56 5.78 -0.15
N ILE A 423 -10.62 6.62 0.30
CA ILE A 423 -9.47 7.09 -0.50
C ILE A 423 -8.62 5.92 -0.99
N PHE A 424 -8.31 4.98 -0.11
CA PHE A 424 -7.52 3.79 -0.43
C PHE A 424 -8.21 2.93 -1.49
N GLN A 425 -9.52 2.71 -1.39
CA GLN A 425 -10.27 1.95 -2.41
C GLN A 425 -10.19 2.63 -3.79
N TYR A 426 -10.38 3.94 -3.86
CA TYR A 426 -10.25 4.67 -5.13
C TYR A 426 -8.84 4.59 -5.72
N ALA A 427 -7.82 4.80 -4.90
CA ALA A 427 -6.43 4.70 -5.34
C ALA A 427 -6.11 3.30 -5.83
N LYS A 428 -6.54 2.26 -5.10
CA LYS A 428 -6.38 0.85 -5.46
C LYS A 428 -7.07 0.51 -6.77
N GLU A 429 -8.32 0.93 -6.98
CA GLU A 429 -9.05 0.65 -8.22
C GLU A 429 -8.39 1.28 -9.44
N ALA A 430 -7.99 2.55 -9.33
CA ALA A 430 -7.27 3.23 -10.40
C ALA A 430 -5.94 2.54 -10.73
N GLU A 431 -5.18 2.19 -9.70
CA GLU A 431 -3.88 1.51 -9.85
C GLU A 431 -4.02 0.09 -10.41
N MET A 432 -5.00 -0.68 -9.95
CA MET A 432 -5.29 -2.01 -10.50
C MET A 432 -5.72 -1.96 -11.96
N LYS A 433 -6.54 -0.98 -12.34
CA LYS A 433 -6.96 -0.80 -13.73
C LYS A 433 -5.77 -0.52 -14.65
N GLU A 434 -4.86 0.35 -14.22
CA GLU A 434 -3.60 0.64 -14.92
C GLU A 434 -2.72 -0.61 -15.04
N MET A 435 -2.51 -1.33 -13.93
CA MET A 435 -1.69 -2.54 -13.88
C MET A 435 -2.23 -3.66 -14.78
N LEU A 436 -3.53 -3.95 -14.68
CA LEU A 436 -4.18 -4.99 -15.48
C LEU A 436 -4.29 -4.59 -16.95
N GLY A 437 -4.46 -3.29 -17.24
CA GLY A 437 -4.40 -2.74 -18.59
C GLY A 437 -3.04 -2.99 -19.24
N ASN A 438 -1.96 -2.61 -18.56
CA ASN A 438 -0.59 -2.85 -19.05
C ASN A 438 -0.29 -4.35 -19.27
N LEU A 439 -0.83 -5.21 -18.39
CA LEU A 439 -0.73 -6.67 -18.57
C LEU A 439 -1.47 -7.12 -19.84
N ALA A 440 -2.71 -6.67 -20.03
CA ALA A 440 -3.52 -7.03 -21.20
C ALA A 440 -2.86 -6.54 -22.51
N ASP A 441 -2.40 -5.29 -22.54
CA ASP A 441 -1.74 -4.70 -23.70
C ASP A 441 -0.48 -5.48 -24.09
N GLY A 442 0.36 -5.84 -23.11
CA GLY A 442 1.57 -6.65 -23.35
C GLY A 442 1.27 -8.06 -23.85
N GLN A 443 0.21 -8.71 -23.34
CA GLN A 443 -0.23 -10.01 -23.86
C GLN A 443 -0.80 -9.91 -25.28
N ILE A 444 -1.58 -8.87 -25.58
CA ILE A 444 -2.11 -8.61 -26.92
C ILE A 444 -0.96 -8.37 -27.91
N GLU A 445 0.05 -7.59 -27.52
CA GLU A 445 1.24 -7.34 -28.31
C GLU A 445 1.97 -8.66 -28.62
N PHE A 446 2.20 -9.50 -27.62
CA PHE A 446 2.80 -10.82 -27.79
C PHE A 446 2.05 -11.68 -28.80
N TYR A 447 0.74 -11.90 -28.61
CA TYR A 447 -0.03 -12.77 -29.50
C TYR A 447 -0.10 -12.22 -30.93
N LYS A 448 -0.21 -10.90 -31.12
CA LYS A 448 -0.17 -10.28 -32.45
C LYS A 448 1.17 -10.52 -33.14
N ALA A 449 2.28 -10.27 -32.44
CA ALA A 449 3.61 -10.47 -32.98
C ALA A 449 3.84 -11.95 -33.33
N SER A 450 3.47 -12.87 -32.43
CA SER A 450 3.58 -14.31 -32.69
C SER A 450 2.75 -14.76 -33.89
N MET A 451 1.50 -14.29 -34.01
CA MET A 451 0.65 -14.59 -35.15
C MET A 451 1.27 -14.11 -36.46
N GLU A 452 1.88 -12.92 -36.47
CA GLU A 452 2.54 -12.37 -37.65
C GLU A 452 3.75 -13.22 -38.06
N GLU A 453 4.59 -13.64 -37.11
CA GLU A 453 5.73 -14.53 -37.37
C GLU A 453 5.28 -15.87 -37.98
N PHE A 454 4.28 -16.53 -37.39
CA PHE A 454 3.77 -17.79 -37.92
C PHE A 454 3.01 -17.62 -39.25
N ALA A 455 2.30 -16.51 -39.46
CA ALA A 455 1.63 -16.24 -40.72
C ALA A 455 2.61 -16.04 -41.88
N ARG A 456 3.79 -15.45 -41.62
CA ARG A 456 4.83 -15.27 -42.64
C ARG A 456 5.36 -16.58 -43.18
N ILE A 457 5.43 -17.63 -42.36
CA ILE A 457 5.99 -18.91 -42.78
C ILE A 457 4.96 -19.88 -43.38
N LEU A 458 3.68 -19.76 -43.05
CA LEU A 458 2.63 -20.66 -43.56
C LEU A 458 2.70 -20.92 -45.08
N PRO A 459 2.84 -19.91 -45.96
CA PRO A 459 2.93 -20.14 -47.41
C PRO A 459 4.18 -20.92 -47.85
N LEU A 460 5.29 -20.84 -47.09
CA LEU A 460 6.53 -21.56 -47.38
C LEU A 460 6.38 -23.04 -47.04
N ILE A 461 5.77 -23.35 -45.89
CA ILE A 461 5.54 -24.73 -45.44
C ILE A 461 4.48 -25.40 -46.34
N GLN A 462 3.40 -24.70 -46.70
CA GLN A 462 2.36 -25.26 -47.59
C GLN A 462 2.85 -25.65 -48.99
N ARG A 463 4.01 -25.13 -49.42
CA ARG A 463 4.61 -25.47 -50.71
C ARG A 463 5.46 -26.75 -50.67
N ILE A 464 5.71 -27.31 -49.48
CA ILE A 464 6.41 -28.57 -49.35
C ILE A 464 5.57 -29.67 -50.01
N ARG A 465 6.13 -30.33 -51.02
CA ARG A 465 5.54 -31.51 -51.65
C ARG A 465 6.18 -32.73 -51.02
N VAL A 466 5.36 -33.55 -50.38
CA VAL A 466 5.76 -34.89 -49.95
C VAL A 466 5.39 -35.82 -51.09
N ASP A 467 6.38 -36.34 -51.82
CA ASP A 467 6.14 -37.42 -52.77
C ASP A 467 5.73 -38.65 -51.94
N VAL A 468 4.46 -39.06 -52.05
CA VAL A 468 3.86 -40.23 -51.36
C VAL A 468 4.28 -41.52 -52.03
#